data_AF-A0A7C5BRE8-F1
#
_entry.id   AF-A0A7C5BRE8-F1
#
_cell.length_a   1.000
_cell.length_b   1.000
_cell.length_c   1.000
_cell.angle_alpha   90.00
_cell.angle_beta   90.00
_cell.angle_gamma   90.00
#
_symmetry.space_group_name_H-M   'P 1'
#
loop_
_entity.id
_entity.type
_entity.pdbx_description
1 polymer ?
#
loop_
_entity_poly.entity_id
_entity_poly.type
_entity_poly.pdbx_seq_one_letter_code
_entity_poly.pdbx_strand_id
1 'polypeptide(L)'
;MLRAFWSWNQHPDSKWFYDKSVWQKMFRAMGGCGFNAVVFGDARPIDGPADYQQMLKWVFETALDYNIAPYVFIDLSDDASRLCADLREMVETYTNLRGLFLSRGDQAVVDAIDAARPDAAIFICGSEEPNADAVTRRGGRKIGCSMKYSGDHLVDGNPDPAFLRSVEAVGAENVVAEFSISNFQPWTSFSYDTVESALANLGELGCEGFCVHPLSVDEWPQTSDTFFKYQWQRDLVWYSVWGGTGVEQLARQGQPKWLVRNVRVMSGFQAGSRIPELLSLYFGGDGTWRPQLCSVLGDGELRLLTIEDMLHLENIPEFRKLDWWTQITGDRVVHLAEYIASGSPEDAYGPEELLEELTDLSGQAVAAGEKGMRSASGEKELPGLARDALCMGRLGEFYVERLRAALAHARGDDSEAIEHLTRALGLYREIAAVDSSHREDGEWASVLKALEAEHANAEKGVFGRST
;
A
#
# COMPACT_ATOMS: atom_id res chain seq x y z
N MET A 1 5.39 9.80 -19.75
CA MET A 1 4.95 8.83 -18.75
C MET A 1 3.90 9.48 -17.86
N LEU A 2 2.77 8.81 -17.67
CA LEU A 2 1.74 9.19 -16.69
C LEU A 2 2.30 8.95 -15.27
N ARG A 3 2.19 9.94 -14.38
CA ARG A 3 2.57 9.82 -12.98
C ARG A 3 1.40 10.34 -12.15
N ALA A 4 0.54 9.41 -11.74
CA ALA A 4 -0.70 9.71 -11.06
C ALA A 4 -0.62 9.39 -9.57
N PHE A 5 -1.29 10.20 -8.76
CA PHE A 5 -1.63 9.84 -7.39
C PHE A 5 -3.15 9.66 -7.27
N TRP A 6 -3.57 8.73 -6.44
CA TRP A 6 -4.98 8.58 -6.13
C TRP A 6 -5.42 9.57 -5.06
N SER A 7 -6.63 10.10 -5.24
CA SER A 7 -7.34 10.84 -4.23
C SER A 7 -8.65 10.13 -3.93
N TRP A 8 -8.95 9.84 -2.67
CA TRP A 8 -10.14 9.12 -2.20
C TRP A 8 -11.14 10.00 -1.42
N ASN A 9 -12.32 9.48 -1.07
CA ASN A 9 -13.27 10.14 -0.16
C ASN A 9 -13.79 11.53 -0.61
N GLN A 10 -13.99 11.76 -1.91
CA GLN A 10 -14.59 13.02 -2.42
C GLN A 10 -16.12 13.02 -2.31
N HIS A 11 -16.67 12.68 -1.16
CA HIS A 11 -18.12 12.67 -0.98
C HIS A 11 -18.71 14.08 -0.86
N PRO A 12 -19.96 14.32 -1.33
CA PRO A 12 -20.64 15.59 -1.18
C PRO A 12 -20.79 16.10 0.26
N ASP A 13 -20.74 15.22 1.24
CA ASP A 13 -20.83 15.56 2.67
C ASP A 13 -19.45 15.87 3.29
N SER A 14 -18.38 15.67 2.52
CA SER A 14 -17.03 15.82 3.02
C SER A 14 -16.61 17.29 3.09
N LYS A 15 -16.45 17.81 4.30
CA LYS A 15 -16.07 19.22 4.52
C LYS A 15 -14.72 19.59 3.89
N TRP A 16 -13.77 18.65 3.85
CA TRP A 16 -12.45 18.93 3.28
C TRP A 16 -12.52 19.14 1.77
N PHE A 17 -13.47 18.47 1.09
CA PHE A 17 -13.62 18.55 -0.37
C PHE A 17 -13.90 19.98 -0.82
N TYR A 18 -14.64 20.75 -0.04
CA TYR A 18 -14.97 22.16 -0.33
C TYR A 18 -13.89 23.16 0.12
N ASP A 19 -12.82 22.72 0.77
CA ASP A 19 -11.71 23.60 1.15
C ASP A 19 -10.75 23.78 -0.04
N LYS A 20 -10.98 24.85 -0.81
CA LYS A 20 -10.14 25.25 -1.95
C LYS A 20 -8.65 25.36 -1.60
N SER A 21 -8.32 25.78 -0.38
CA SER A 21 -6.92 25.92 0.05
C SER A 21 -6.25 24.56 0.21
N VAL A 22 -6.99 23.52 0.60
CA VAL A 22 -6.47 22.14 0.69
C VAL A 22 -6.08 21.65 -0.70
N TRP A 23 -6.98 21.76 -1.68
CA TRP A 23 -6.69 21.36 -3.07
C TRP A 23 -5.49 22.09 -3.67
N GLN A 24 -5.43 23.41 -3.53
CA GLN A 24 -4.29 24.19 -4.05
C GLN A 24 -2.97 23.78 -3.42
N LYS A 25 -2.94 23.50 -2.11
CA LYS A 25 -1.72 23.05 -1.43
C LYS A 25 -1.34 21.63 -1.83
N MET A 26 -2.32 20.74 -1.97
CA MET A 26 -2.10 19.36 -2.40
C MET A 26 -1.57 19.31 -3.83
N PHE A 27 -2.19 20.01 -4.79
CA PHE A 27 -1.70 20.06 -6.17
C PHE A 27 -0.32 20.70 -6.28
N ARG A 28 -0.03 21.74 -5.49
CA ARG A 28 1.32 22.30 -5.41
C ARG A 28 2.34 21.28 -4.89
N ALA A 29 1.99 20.53 -3.84
CA ALA A 29 2.85 19.51 -3.26
C ALA A 29 3.11 18.38 -4.27
N MET A 30 2.04 17.81 -4.85
CA MET A 30 2.12 16.69 -5.80
C MET A 30 2.85 17.08 -7.09
N GLY A 31 2.57 18.26 -7.66
CA GLY A 31 3.32 18.78 -8.79
C GLY A 31 4.79 19.04 -8.46
N GLY A 32 5.08 19.50 -7.24
CA GLY A 32 6.46 19.64 -6.74
C GLY A 32 7.18 18.31 -6.55
N CYS A 33 6.45 17.23 -6.23
CA CYS A 33 6.99 15.88 -6.16
C CYS A 33 7.24 15.29 -7.56
N GLY A 34 6.62 15.81 -8.62
CA GLY A 34 6.78 15.32 -9.99
C GLY A 34 5.59 14.54 -10.55
N PHE A 35 4.44 14.53 -9.84
CA PHE A 35 3.19 14.00 -10.38
C PHE A 35 2.60 14.95 -11.42
N ASN A 36 2.05 14.37 -12.48
CA ASN A 36 1.43 15.10 -13.58
C ASN A 36 -0.04 14.69 -13.81
N ALA A 37 -0.58 13.84 -12.95
CA ALA A 37 -1.96 13.40 -13.00
C ALA A 37 -2.52 13.11 -11.60
N VAL A 38 -3.84 13.15 -11.49
CA VAL A 38 -4.60 12.75 -10.29
C VAL A 38 -5.75 11.85 -10.72
N VAL A 39 -5.97 10.76 -9.99
CA VAL A 39 -7.13 9.86 -10.17
C VAL A 39 -8.07 10.05 -8.99
N PHE A 40 -9.32 10.46 -9.26
CA PHE A 40 -10.36 10.62 -8.24
C PHE A 40 -11.14 9.32 -8.08
N GLY A 41 -10.94 8.63 -6.94
CA GLY A 41 -11.51 7.31 -6.64
C GLY A 41 -13.01 7.28 -6.40
N ASP A 42 -13.55 8.28 -5.68
CA ASP A 42 -14.96 8.27 -5.22
C ASP A 42 -15.76 9.48 -5.71
N ALA A 43 -15.34 10.11 -6.80
CA ALA A 43 -16.05 11.27 -7.31
C ALA A 43 -17.43 10.85 -7.83
N ARG A 44 -18.46 11.63 -7.49
CA ARG A 44 -19.84 11.47 -8.01
C ARG A 44 -20.24 12.65 -8.89
N PRO A 45 -19.62 12.82 -10.07
CA PRO A 45 -19.71 14.04 -10.89
C PRO A 45 -21.12 14.40 -11.36
N ILE A 46 -22.05 13.44 -11.36
CA ILE A 46 -23.39 13.56 -11.97
C ILE A 46 -24.47 13.54 -10.91
N ASP A 47 -24.41 12.59 -9.98
CA ASP A 47 -25.42 12.43 -8.91
C ASP A 47 -25.21 13.34 -7.68
N GLY A 48 -24.20 14.20 -7.71
CA GLY A 48 -23.92 15.15 -6.62
C GLY A 48 -24.82 16.39 -6.64
N PRO A 49 -24.99 17.07 -5.49
CA PRO A 49 -25.66 18.37 -5.43
C PRO A 49 -24.92 19.43 -6.26
N ALA A 50 -25.63 20.51 -6.65
CA ALA A 50 -25.10 21.50 -7.59
C ALA A 50 -23.81 22.20 -7.11
N ASP A 51 -23.68 22.42 -5.80
CA ASP A 51 -22.47 22.96 -5.17
C ASP A 51 -21.29 21.98 -5.23
N TYR A 52 -21.55 20.68 -5.06
CA TYR A 52 -20.55 19.63 -5.26
C TYR A 52 -20.04 19.61 -6.70
N GLN A 53 -20.94 19.62 -7.70
CA GLN A 53 -20.57 19.64 -9.12
C GLN A 53 -19.76 20.90 -9.47
N GLN A 54 -20.17 22.07 -8.95
CA GLN A 54 -19.42 23.32 -9.12
C GLN A 54 -18.03 23.24 -8.49
N MET A 55 -17.92 22.64 -7.31
CA MET A 55 -16.64 22.45 -6.65
C MET A 55 -15.75 21.48 -7.42
N LEU A 56 -16.30 20.35 -7.91
CA LEU A 56 -15.56 19.38 -8.71
C LEU A 56 -15.02 20.01 -10.01
N LYS A 57 -15.83 20.82 -10.70
CA LYS A 57 -15.39 21.59 -11.86
C LYS A 57 -14.21 22.50 -11.51
N TRP A 58 -14.32 23.25 -10.41
CA TRP A 58 -13.25 24.12 -9.93
C TRP A 58 -11.97 23.32 -9.57
N VAL A 59 -12.10 22.13 -8.98
CA VAL A 59 -10.97 21.25 -8.66
C VAL A 59 -10.26 20.80 -9.94
N PHE A 60 -10.99 20.37 -10.97
CA PHE A 60 -10.39 19.95 -12.24
C PHE A 60 -9.69 21.10 -12.97
N GLU A 61 -10.30 22.28 -13.01
CA GLU A 61 -9.68 23.50 -13.55
C GLU A 61 -8.39 23.84 -12.79
N THR A 62 -8.45 23.80 -11.46
CA THR A 62 -7.29 24.10 -10.61
C THR A 62 -6.18 23.05 -10.78
N ALA A 63 -6.49 21.77 -10.97
CA ALA A 63 -5.48 20.73 -11.22
C ALA A 63 -4.64 21.08 -12.46
N LEU A 64 -5.29 21.54 -13.53
CA LEU A 64 -4.62 21.95 -14.76
C LEU A 64 -3.71 23.19 -14.57
N ASP A 65 -4.09 24.13 -13.70
CA ASP A 65 -3.21 25.28 -13.35
C ASP A 65 -1.87 24.82 -12.74
N TYR A 66 -1.83 23.63 -12.15
CA TYR A 66 -0.63 23.00 -11.59
C TYR A 66 0.00 21.96 -12.53
N ASN A 67 -0.43 21.88 -13.79
CA ASN A 67 -0.03 20.85 -14.78
C ASN A 67 -0.35 19.42 -14.32
N ILE A 68 -1.45 19.24 -13.58
CA ILE A 68 -1.94 17.94 -13.14
C ILE A 68 -3.20 17.60 -13.93
N ALA A 69 -3.13 16.55 -14.76
CA ALA A 69 -4.24 16.05 -15.55
C ALA A 69 -5.25 15.30 -14.66
N PRO A 70 -6.53 15.70 -14.62
CA PRO A 70 -7.55 15.03 -13.81
C PRO A 70 -8.15 13.82 -14.53
N TYR A 71 -8.22 12.69 -13.82
CA TYR A 71 -8.86 11.43 -14.22
C TYR A 71 -9.87 11.00 -13.17
N VAL A 72 -10.96 10.36 -13.57
CA VAL A 72 -11.97 9.85 -12.62
C VAL A 72 -12.01 8.33 -12.71
N PHE A 73 -11.99 7.65 -11.56
CA PHE A 73 -12.30 6.24 -11.45
C PHE A 73 -13.82 6.04 -11.39
N ILE A 74 -14.32 5.09 -12.16
CA ILE A 74 -15.73 4.74 -12.22
C ILE A 74 -15.85 3.26 -11.92
N ASP A 75 -16.52 2.94 -10.81
CA ASP A 75 -16.95 1.58 -10.56
C ASP A 75 -18.21 1.26 -11.37
N LEU A 76 -18.11 0.28 -12.28
CA LEU A 76 -19.20 -0.16 -13.14
C LEU A 76 -20.06 -1.26 -12.48
N SER A 77 -20.13 -1.34 -11.15
CA SER A 77 -20.97 -2.32 -10.43
C SER A 77 -22.48 -2.12 -10.66
N ASP A 78 -22.89 -0.92 -11.09
CA ASP A 78 -24.28 -0.52 -11.29
C ASP A 78 -24.85 -0.87 -12.68
N ASP A 79 -26.14 -0.59 -12.90
CA ASP A 79 -26.83 -0.79 -14.18
C ASP A 79 -26.19 0.03 -15.31
N ALA A 80 -25.55 -0.67 -16.24
CA ALA A 80 -24.81 -0.11 -17.37
C ALA A 80 -25.64 0.86 -18.23
N SER A 81 -26.96 0.69 -18.34
CA SER A 81 -27.81 1.54 -19.19
C SER A 81 -27.96 2.96 -18.62
N ARG A 82 -28.18 3.06 -17.30
CA ARG A 82 -28.22 4.36 -16.62
C ARG A 82 -26.84 5.03 -16.68
N LEU A 83 -25.81 4.24 -16.42
CA LEU A 83 -24.44 4.69 -16.37
C LEU A 83 -23.93 5.27 -17.70
N CYS A 84 -24.38 4.76 -18.85
CA CYS A 84 -24.01 5.30 -20.16
C CYS A 84 -24.46 6.76 -20.37
N ALA A 85 -25.69 7.09 -19.97
CA ALA A 85 -26.22 8.46 -20.11
C ALA A 85 -25.49 9.42 -19.17
N ASP A 86 -25.33 8.98 -17.92
CA ASP A 86 -24.62 9.66 -16.84
C ASP A 86 -23.16 9.97 -17.26
N LEU A 87 -22.40 8.95 -17.69
CA LEU A 87 -21.01 9.12 -18.12
C LEU A 87 -20.86 10.04 -19.33
N ARG A 88 -21.80 9.96 -20.29
CA ARG A 88 -21.82 10.87 -21.43
C ARG A 88 -21.97 12.32 -20.98
N GLU A 89 -22.95 12.60 -20.13
CA GLU A 89 -23.18 13.95 -19.58
C GLU A 89 -21.95 14.45 -18.81
N MET A 90 -21.32 13.59 -18.01
CA MET A 90 -20.08 13.95 -17.31
C MET A 90 -18.97 14.37 -18.25
N VAL A 91 -18.61 13.54 -19.24
CA VAL A 91 -17.46 13.87 -20.11
C VAL A 91 -17.74 15.07 -21.02
N GLU A 92 -19.01 15.35 -21.35
CA GLU A 92 -19.45 16.58 -22.03
C GLU A 92 -19.37 17.80 -21.11
N THR A 93 -19.75 17.65 -19.83
CA THR A 93 -19.77 18.75 -18.84
C THR A 93 -18.37 19.14 -18.37
N TYR A 94 -17.53 18.16 -18.07
CA TYR A 94 -16.19 18.36 -17.53
C TYR A 94 -15.15 18.20 -18.64
N THR A 95 -15.10 19.17 -19.56
CA THR A 95 -14.18 19.13 -20.72
C THR A 95 -12.71 19.07 -20.34
N ASN A 96 -12.36 19.51 -19.12
CA ASN A 96 -11.02 19.45 -18.55
C ASN A 96 -10.59 18.04 -18.08
N LEU A 97 -11.53 17.08 -17.96
CA LEU A 97 -11.19 15.69 -17.69
C LEU A 97 -10.32 15.13 -18.81
N ARG A 98 -9.24 14.47 -18.41
CA ARG A 98 -8.26 13.91 -19.34
C ARG A 98 -8.53 12.47 -19.72
N GLY A 99 -9.17 11.73 -18.81
CA GLY A 99 -9.59 10.37 -19.08
C GLY A 99 -10.34 9.75 -17.91
N LEU A 100 -10.60 8.45 -18.04
CA LEU A 100 -11.33 7.66 -17.08
C LEU A 100 -10.58 6.36 -16.78
N PHE A 101 -10.68 5.93 -15.53
CA PHE A 101 -10.31 4.59 -15.09
C PHE A 101 -11.62 3.84 -14.82
N LEU A 102 -11.82 2.68 -15.43
CA LEU A 102 -13.06 1.91 -15.33
C LEU A 102 -12.77 0.60 -14.60
N SER A 103 -13.60 0.21 -13.62
CA SER A 103 -13.38 -1.04 -12.87
C SER A 103 -13.48 -2.32 -13.72
N ARG A 104 -14.06 -2.23 -14.92
CA ARG A 104 -14.12 -3.30 -15.93
C ARG A 104 -14.33 -2.74 -17.34
N GLY A 105 -14.15 -3.56 -18.37
CA GLY A 105 -14.51 -3.22 -19.75
C GLY A 105 -16.01 -3.41 -20.02
N ASP A 106 -16.67 -2.38 -20.55
CA ASP A 106 -18.05 -2.46 -21.07
C ASP A 106 -18.15 -1.67 -22.38
N GLN A 107 -18.56 -2.34 -23.47
CA GLN A 107 -18.57 -1.74 -24.81
C GLN A 107 -19.58 -0.59 -24.92
N ALA A 108 -20.74 -0.68 -24.25
CA ALA A 108 -21.75 0.38 -24.31
C ALA A 108 -21.24 1.66 -23.61
N VAL A 109 -20.54 1.49 -22.49
CA VAL A 109 -19.86 2.59 -21.78
C VAL A 109 -18.77 3.22 -22.65
N VAL A 110 -17.91 2.41 -23.27
CA VAL A 110 -16.85 2.90 -24.16
C VAL A 110 -17.43 3.66 -25.36
N ASP A 111 -18.49 3.12 -25.99
CA ASP A 111 -19.18 3.79 -27.10
C ASP A 111 -19.82 5.13 -26.68
N ALA A 112 -20.39 5.20 -25.48
CA ALA A 112 -20.95 6.44 -24.94
C ALA A 112 -19.87 7.50 -24.70
N ILE A 113 -18.73 7.12 -24.12
CA ILE A 113 -17.58 8.01 -23.92
C ILE A 113 -17.02 8.47 -25.28
N ASP A 114 -16.80 7.55 -26.23
CA ASP A 114 -16.27 7.88 -27.55
C ASP A 114 -17.21 8.79 -28.36
N ALA A 115 -18.52 8.66 -28.19
CA ALA A 115 -19.49 9.52 -28.86
C ALA A 115 -19.41 10.98 -28.37
N ALA A 116 -19.07 11.19 -27.10
CA ALA A 116 -18.99 12.53 -26.50
C ALA A 116 -17.58 13.13 -26.51
N ARG A 117 -16.58 12.33 -26.12
CA ARG A 117 -15.18 12.72 -25.94
C ARG A 117 -14.25 11.62 -26.44
N PRO A 118 -14.12 11.44 -27.76
CA PRO A 118 -13.25 10.41 -28.29
C PRO A 118 -11.79 10.65 -27.90
N ASP A 119 -11.38 11.89 -27.62
CA ASP A 119 -10.02 12.26 -27.18
C ASP A 119 -9.70 11.87 -25.73
N ALA A 120 -10.70 11.54 -24.90
CA ALA A 120 -10.47 11.13 -23.52
C ALA A 120 -9.72 9.80 -23.49
N ALA A 121 -8.71 9.67 -22.62
CA ALA A 121 -8.07 8.40 -22.35
C ALA A 121 -9.03 7.48 -21.57
N ILE A 122 -8.95 6.17 -21.80
CA ILE A 122 -9.74 5.17 -21.09
C ILE A 122 -8.76 4.09 -20.63
N PHE A 123 -8.74 3.83 -19.33
CA PHE A 123 -8.00 2.74 -18.70
C PHE A 123 -9.00 1.76 -18.08
N ILE A 124 -8.80 0.46 -18.29
CA ILE A 124 -9.56 -0.57 -17.59
C ILE A 124 -8.70 -1.10 -16.44
N CYS A 125 -9.21 -1.02 -15.22
CA CYS A 125 -8.56 -1.56 -14.04
C CYS A 125 -8.80 -3.08 -13.97
N GLY A 126 -7.74 -3.85 -13.71
CA GLY A 126 -7.83 -5.30 -13.58
C GLY A 126 -6.81 -5.84 -12.58
N SER A 127 -7.21 -6.88 -11.84
CA SER A 127 -6.35 -7.54 -10.85
C SER A 127 -5.64 -8.79 -11.37
N GLU A 128 -6.17 -9.48 -12.39
CA GLU A 128 -5.65 -10.79 -12.80
C GLU A 128 -5.52 -10.99 -14.32
N GLU A 129 -6.48 -10.52 -15.12
CA GLU A 129 -6.38 -10.52 -16.58
C GLU A 129 -7.03 -9.26 -17.18
N PRO A 130 -6.35 -8.56 -18.11
CA PRO A 130 -6.92 -7.40 -18.75
C PRO A 130 -8.05 -7.83 -19.69
N ASN A 131 -9.29 -7.54 -19.33
CA ASN A 131 -10.44 -7.69 -20.25
C ASN A 131 -10.49 -6.55 -21.29
N ALA A 132 -9.36 -5.91 -21.58
CA ALA A 132 -9.29 -4.80 -22.53
C ALA A 132 -9.56 -5.25 -23.96
N ASP A 133 -9.24 -6.50 -24.31
CA ASP A 133 -9.54 -7.07 -25.62
C ASP A 133 -11.05 -7.28 -25.88
N ALA A 134 -11.88 -7.30 -24.84
CA ALA A 134 -13.32 -7.43 -25.00
C ALA A 134 -14.01 -6.13 -25.45
N VAL A 135 -13.28 -5.01 -25.47
CA VAL A 135 -13.83 -3.72 -25.88
C VAL A 135 -12.94 -3.03 -26.90
N THR A 136 -13.57 -2.29 -27.81
CA THR A 136 -12.87 -1.57 -28.88
C THR A 136 -13.34 -0.13 -28.94
N ARG A 137 -12.40 0.79 -29.21
CA ARG A 137 -12.72 2.19 -29.47
C ARG A 137 -12.93 2.44 -30.94
N ARG A 138 -13.75 3.44 -31.24
CA ARG A 138 -13.96 3.90 -32.61
C ARG A 138 -12.67 4.45 -33.20
N GLY A 139 -12.41 4.11 -34.47
CA GLY A 139 -11.22 4.59 -35.18
C GLY A 139 -9.91 3.94 -34.72
N GLY A 140 -9.95 2.79 -34.06
CA GLY A 140 -8.76 2.02 -33.69
C GLY A 140 -7.91 2.65 -32.59
N ARG A 141 -8.49 3.52 -31.76
CA ARG A 141 -7.81 4.05 -30.57
C ARG A 141 -7.61 2.93 -29.56
N LYS A 142 -6.45 2.90 -28.92
CA LYS A 142 -6.16 1.90 -27.89
C LYS A 142 -6.90 2.24 -26.59
N ILE A 143 -7.22 1.20 -25.84
CA ILE A 143 -7.67 1.27 -24.45
C ILE A 143 -6.47 0.86 -23.61
N GLY A 144 -6.14 1.65 -22.60
CA GLY A 144 -5.09 1.31 -21.66
C GLY A 144 -5.59 0.37 -20.57
N CYS A 145 -4.67 -0.20 -19.81
CA CYS A 145 -4.95 -1.00 -18.62
C CYS A 145 -4.30 -0.38 -17.39
N SER A 146 -4.99 -0.37 -16.25
CA SER A 146 -4.41 -0.14 -14.92
C SER A 146 -4.25 -1.49 -14.26
N MET A 147 -3.01 -1.91 -13.99
CA MET A 147 -2.70 -3.24 -13.47
C MET A 147 -1.88 -3.14 -12.20
N LYS A 148 -2.29 -3.87 -11.16
CA LYS A 148 -1.52 -3.96 -9.91
C LYS A 148 -0.11 -4.49 -10.17
N TYR A 149 0.90 -3.80 -9.65
CA TYR A 149 2.31 -4.14 -9.89
C TYR A 149 2.76 -5.38 -9.11
N SER A 150 2.32 -5.48 -7.86
CA SER A 150 2.64 -6.57 -6.92
C SER A 150 1.43 -6.89 -6.03
N GLY A 151 0.25 -7.01 -6.64
CA GLY A 151 -1.02 -7.14 -5.92
C GLY A 151 -1.36 -5.92 -5.05
N ASP A 152 -1.87 -6.15 -3.84
CA ASP A 152 -2.28 -5.09 -2.90
C ASP A 152 -1.16 -4.59 -1.97
N HIS A 153 0.03 -5.15 -2.13
CA HIS A 153 1.19 -4.85 -1.32
C HIS A 153 2.31 -4.31 -2.22
N LEU A 154 3.18 -3.46 -1.68
CA LEU A 154 4.48 -3.20 -2.29
C LEU A 154 5.50 -4.05 -1.53
N VAL A 155 6.12 -5.02 -2.22
CA VAL A 155 6.95 -6.06 -1.58
C VAL A 155 8.38 -6.11 -2.12
N ASP A 156 8.58 -5.72 -3.38
CA ASP A 156 9.88 -5.72 -4.05
C ASP A 156 9.88 -4.73 -5.22
N GLY A 157 11.08 -4.45 -5.74
CA GLY A 157 11.25 -3.65 -6.96
C GLY A 157 10.80 -4.40 -8.20
N ASN A 158 10.80 -5.73 -8.21
CA ASN A 158 10.36 -6.55 -9.33
C ASN A 158 8.83 -6.69 -9.38
N PRO A 159 8.22 -6.69 -10.58
CA PRO A 159 6.78 -6.87 -10.72
C PRO A 159 6.38 -8.33 -10.47
N ASP A 160 5.13 -8.55 -10.08
CA ASP A 160 4.57 -9.89 -10.05
C ASP A 160 4.38 -10.48 -11.46
N PRO A 161 4.31 -11.82 -11.60
CA PRO A 161 4.11 -12.44 -12.92
C PRO A 161 2.78 -12.08 -13.60
N ALA A 162 1.74 -11.70 -12.85
CA ALA A 162 0.44 -11.32 -13.42
C ALA A 162 0.52 -9.97 -14.14
N PHE A 163 1.27 -9.03 -13.56
CA PHE A 163 1.62 -7.77 -14.19
C PHE A 163 2.38 -8.00 -15.49
N LEU A 164 3.43 -8.84 -15.47
CA LEU A 164 4.23 -9.14 -16.66
C LEU A 164 3.42 -9.78 -17.79
N ARG A 165 2.55 -10.76 -17.47
CA ARG A 165 1.64 -11.35 -18.45
C ARG A 165 0.70 -10.31 -19.07
N SER A 166 0.24 -9.35 -18.26
CA SER A 166 -0.64 -8.28 -18.74
C SER A 166 0.10 -7.29 -19.64
N VAL A 167 1.35 -6.96 -19.31
CA VAL A 167 2.23 -6.16 -20.16
C VAL A 167 2.48 -6.84 -21.51
N GLU A 168 2.74 -8.15 -21.51
CA GLU A 168 2.91 -8.94 -22.74
C GLU A 168 1.63 -8.98 -23.59
N ALA A 169 0.47 -9.16 -22.95
CA ALA A 169 -0.82 -9.27 -23.65
C ALA A 169 -1.26 -7.95 -24.31
N VAL A 170 -1.15 -6.82 -23.60
CA VAL A 170 -1.71 -5.52 -24.04
C VAL A 170 -0.67 -4.61 -24.72
N GLY A 171 0.61 -4.88 -24.48
CA GLY A 171 1.72 -4.01 -24.85
C GLY A 171 1.98 -2.94 -23.79
N ALA A 172 3.24 -2.84 -23.36
CA ALA A 172 3.68 -2.00 -22.25
C ALA A 172 3.24 -0.54 -22.38
N GLU A 173 3.26 0.03 -23.58
CA GLU A 173 2.91 1.43 -23.81
C GLU A 173 1.44 1.78 -23.55
N ASN A 174 0.61 0.77 -23.24
CA ASN A 174 -0.80 0.89 -22.87
C ASN A 174 -1.05 0.49 -21.41
N VAL A 175 -0.01 0.22 -20.62
CA VAL A 175 -0.13 -0.22 -19.23
C VAL A 175 0.28 0.91 -18.28
N VAL A 176 -0.61 1.18 -17.33
CA VAL A 176 -0.36 2.00 -16.14
C VAL A 176 -0.22 1.03 -14.95
N ALA A 177 0.93 1.06 -14.28
CA ALA A 177 1.15 0.25 -13.09
C ALA A 177 0.45 0.86 -11.87
N GLU A 178 -0.32 0.06 -11.16
CA GLU A 178 -1.04 0.46 -9.95
C GLU A 178 -0.32 -0.05 -8.72
N PHE A 179 0.02 0.88 -7.82
CA PHE A 179 0.68 0.58 -6.55
C PHE A 179 -0.30 0.76 -5.41
N SER A 180 -0.86 -0.36 -4.97
CA SER A 180 -1.57 -0.52 -3.70
C SER A 180 -0.55 -0.91 -2.62
N ILE A 181 -0.70 -0.31 -1.43
CA ILE A 181 0.37 -0.19 -0.43
C ILE A 181 -0.21 -0.53 0.96
N SER A 182 -1.14 -1.49 1.00
CA SER A 182 -1.89 -1.80 2.24
C SER A 182 -0.97 -2.35 3.34
N ASN A 183 0.16 -2.95 2.95
CA ASN A 183 1.16 -3.46 3.88
C ASN A 183 1.91 -2.39 4.66
N PHE A 184 1.68 -1.10 4.40
CA PHE A 184 2.27 -0.03 5.23
C PHE A 184 1.25 0.64 6.16
N GLN A 185 -0.04 0.35 6.04
CA GLN A 185 -1.07 0.98 6.86
C GLN A 185 -0.90 0.64 8.35
N PRO A 186 -0.92 1.61 9.28
CA PRO A 186 -1.26 3.02 9.09
C PRO A 186 -0.04 3.96 9.00
N TRP A 187 1.16 3.41 9.08
CA TRP A 187 2.41 4.14 9.31
C TRP A 187 2.98 4.75 8.02
N THR A 188 3.76 5.82 8.16
CA THR A 188 4.51 6.39 7.04
C THR A 188 5.63 5.45 6.58
N SER A 189 5.73 5.26 5.26
CA SER A 189 6.76 4.43 4.62
C SER A 189 7.86 5.27 3.96
N PHE A 190 9.05 4.69 3.93
CA PHE A 190 10.31 5.21 3.40
C PHE A 190 11.02 4.18 2.54
N SER A 191 10.27 3.40 1.75
CA SER A 191 10.86 2.34 0.92
C SER A 191 11.47 2.85 -0.39
N TYR A 192 12.63 3.50 -0.29
CA TYR A 192 13.25 4.15 -1.46
C TYR A 192 13.77 3.15 -2.47
N ASP A 193 14.56 2.17 -2.02
CA ASP A 193 15.26 1.25 -2.92
C ASP A 193 14.26 0.40 -3.73
N THR A 194 13.16 -0.02 -3.07
CA THR A 194 12.04 -0.71 -3.71
C THR A 194 11.36 0.17 -4.74
N VAL A 195 11.06 1.43 -4.41
CA VAL A 195 10.40 2.36 -5.34
C VAL A 195 11.32 2.75 -6.51
N GLU A 196 12.59 3.02 -6.28
CA GLU A 196 13.56 3.34 -7.34
C GLU A 196 13.71 2.17 -8.31
N SER A 197 13.80 0.95 -7.78
CA SER A 197 13.86 -0.28 -8.58
C SER A 197 12.58 -0.51 -9.38
N ALA A 198 11.40 -0.31 -8.77
CA ALA A 198 10.12 -0.41 -9.48
C ALA A 198 10.00 0.63 -10.61
N LEU A 199 10.40 1.88 -10.36
CA LEU A 199 10.40 2.94 -11.38
C LEU A 199 11.38 2.65 -12.52
N ALA A 200 12.55 2.06 -12.22
CA ALA A 200 13.51 1.63 -13.22
C ALA A 200 12.91 0.52 -14.11
N ASN A 201 12.33 -0.52 -13.49
CA ASN A 201 11.67 -1.63 -14.18
C ASN A 201 10.53 -1.14 -15.09
N LEU A 202 9.67 -0.23 -14.63
CA LEU A 202 8.64 0.38 -15.47
C LEU A 202 9.20 1.14 -16.66
N GLY A 203 10.35 1.82 -16.47
CA GLY A 203 11.08 2.49 -17.53
C GLY A 203 11.64 1.53 -18.57
N GLU A 204 12.21 0.40 -18.14
CA GLU A 204 12.77 -0.64 -19.00
C GLU A 204 11.70 -1.40 -19.79
N LEU A 205 10.57 -1.71 -19.14
CA LEU A 205 9.40 -2.31 -19.80
C LEU A 205 8.74 -1.35 -20.81
N GLY A 206 8.92 -0.04 -20.64
CA GLY A 206 8.29 0.97 -21.50
C GLY A 206 6.82 1.21 -21.17
N CYS A 207 6.44 1.07 -19.90
CA CYS A 207 5.06 1.28 -19.45
C CYS A 207 4.58 2.73 -19.69
N GLU A 208 3.28 2.92 -19.93
CA GLU A 208 2.69 4.26 -20.10
C GLU A 208 2.91 5.12 -18.86
N GLY A 209 2.82 4.51 -17.67
CA GLY A 209 3.11 5.16 -16.42
C GLY A 209 2.68 4.38 -15.20
N PHE A 210 2.38 5.10 -14.12
CA PHE A 210 1.93 4.51 -12.87
C PHE A 210 0.93 5.38 -12.11
N CYS A 211 0.20 4.76 -11.20
CA CYS A 211 -0.64 5.39 -10.21
C CYS A 211 -0.31 4.85 -8.80
N VAL A 212 -0.21 5.75 -7.81
CA VAL A 212 0.16 5.40 -6.43
C VAL A 212 -0.99 5.73 -5.49
N HIS A 213 -1.41 4.76 -4.68
CA HIS A 213 -2.39 4.97 -3.63
C HIS A 213 -1.80 5.78 -2.47
N PRO A 214 -2.64 6.49 -1.69
CA PRO A 214 -2.18 6.99 -0.40
C PRO A 214 -1.81 5.84 0.52
N LEU A 215 -0.91 6.09 1.48
CA LEU A 215 -0.52 5.09 2.45
C LEU A 215 -1.71 4.62 3.29
N SER A 216 -2.67 5.49 3.61
CA SER A 216 -3.95 5.13 4.24
C SER A 216 -5.14 5.62 3.41
N VAL A 217 -5.76 4.72 2.65
CA VAL A 217 -6.91 5.08 1.80
C VAL A 217 -8.10 5.55 2.64
N ASP A 218 -8.40 4.84 3.72
CA ASP A 218 -9.59 5.07 4.55
C ASP A 218 -9.58 6.44 5.26
N GLU A 219 -8.38 6.97 5.56
CA GLU A 219 -8.25 8.26 6.23
C GLU A 219 -8.18 9.46 5.27
N TRP A 220 -8.07 9.22 3.96
CA TRP A 220 -7.71 10.27 3.01
C TRP A 220 -8.73 11.42 2.99
N PRO A 221 -8.26 12.69 2.90
CA PRO A 221 -6.88 13.16 2.85
C PRO A 221 -6.32 13.47 4.23
N GLN A 222 -7.11 13.26 5.28
CA GLN A 222 -6.67 13.47 6.65
C GLN A 222 -5.75 12.33 7.06
N THR A 223 -5.08 12.51 8.18
CA THR A 223 -4.35 11.45 8.85
C THR A 223 -4.78 11.47 10.32
N SER A 224 -4.78 10.30 10.92
CA SER A 224 -4.93 10.12 12.36
C SER A 224 -3.67 10.52 13.15
N ASP A 225 -2.58 10.85 12.46
CA ASP A 225 -1.39 11.43 13.10
C ASP A 225 -1.69 12.76 13.80
N THR A 226 -1.09 12.96 14.97
CA THR A 226 -1.35 14.15 15.82
C THR A 226 -0.58 15.39 15.38
N PHE A 227 0.45 15.24 14.54
CA PHE A 227 1.34 16.31 14.09
C PHE A 227 0.99 16.82 12.69
N PHE A 228 0.51 15.93 11.84
CA PHE A 228 0.08 16.26 10.49
C PHE A 228 -1.43 16.35 10.39
N LYS A 229 -1.93 17.35 9.64
CA LYS A 229 -3.37 17.46 9.38
C LYS A 229 -3.80 16.59 8.20
N TYR A 230 -2.91 16.39 7.24
CA TYR A 230 -3.20 15.69 6.00
C TYR A 230 -2.11 14.67 5.65
N GLN A 231 -2.51 13.54 5.08
CA GLN A 231 -1.59 12.49 4.62
C GLN A 231 -0.58 13.00 3.59
N TRP A 232 -0.99 13.79 2.60
CA TRP A 232 -0.04 14.37 1.62
C TRP A 232 1.02 15.29 2.23
N GLN A 233 0.84 15.73 3.48
CA GLN A 233 1.88 16.44 4.24
C GLN A 233 2.79 15.48 4.98
N ARG A 234 2.19 14.49 5.67
CA ARG A 234 2.90 13.43 6.41
C ARG A 234 3.81 12.63 5.49
N ASP A 235 3.25 12.24 4.33
CA ASP A 235 3.82 11.30 3.37
C ASP A 235 4.48 12.05 2.19
N LEU A 236 4.89 13.31 2.37
CA LEU A 236 5.50 14.12 1.31
C LEU A 236 6.73 13.43 0.70
N VAL A 237 7.52 12.78 1.55
CA VAL A 237 8.72 12.08 1.12
C VAL A 237 8.35 10.86 0.28
N TRP A 238 7.37 10.05 0.71
CA TRP A 238 6.80 8.96 -0.09
C TRP A 238 6.45 9.43 -1.51
N TYR A 239 5.66 10.50 -1.64
CA TYR A 239 5.29 11.05 -2.95
C TYR A 239 6.50 11.57 -3.75
N SER A 240 7.48 12.18 -3.11
CA SER A 240 8.66 12.72 -3.79
C SER A 240 9.48 11.63 -4.49
N VAL A 241 9.58 10.45 -3.86
CA VAL A 241 10.33 9.30 -4.38
C VAL A 241 9.64 8.72 -5.59
N TRP A 242 8.33 8.51 -5.49
CA TRP A 242 7.52 8.09 -6.63
C TRP A 242 7.62 9.05 -7.81
N GLY A 243 7.65 10.35 -7.55
CA GLY A 243 7.86 11.33 -8.60
C GLY A 243 9.29 11.39 -9.16
N GLY A 244 10.20 10.53 -8.69
CA GLY A 244 11.57 10.36 -9.18
C GLY A 244 12.59 11.27 -8.51
N THR A 245 12.27 11.82 -7.33
CA THR A 245 13.20 12.63 -6.54
C THR A 245 13.76 11.80 -5.38
N GLY A 246 15.04 11.44 -5.47
CA GLY A 246 15.74 10.73 -4.39
C GLY A 246 15.91 11.57 -3.12
N VAL A 247 16.17 10.90 -1.99
CA VAL A 247 16.35 11.54 -0.67
C VAL A 247 17.48 12.55 -0.67
N GLU A 248 18.60 12.20 -1.31
CA GLU A 248 19.77 13.06 -1.39
C GLU A 248 19.44 14.32 -2.18
N GLN A 249 18.61 14.21 -3.21
CA GLN A 249 18.15 15.34 -3.99
C GLN A 249 17.24 16.25 -3.18
N LEU A 250 16.25 15.69 -2.46
CA LEU A 250 15.39 16.44 -1.54
C LEU A 250 16.22 17.16 -0.46
N ALA A 251 17.16 16.44 0.14
CA ALA A 251 18.06 16.98 1.16
C ALA A 251 18.94 18.12 0.59
N ARG A 252 19.49 17.97 -0.62
CA ARG A 252 20.26 19.02 -1.31
C ARG A 252 19.41 20.24 -1.66
N GLN A 253 18.14 20.04 -2.00
CA GLN A 253 17.17 21.11 -2.23
C GLN A 253 16.71 21.79 -0.93
N GLY A 254 17.09 21.25 0.22
CA GLY A 254 16.78 21.82 1.53
C GLY A 254 15.34 21.59 1.99
N GLN A 255 14.61 20.64 1.36
CA GLN A 255 13.18 20.43 1.61
C GLN A 255 12.81 18.93 1.63
N PRO A 256 11.96 18.50 2.57
CA PRO A 256 11.52 19.26 3.74
C PRO A 256 12.67 19.45 4.74
N LYS A 257 12.67 20.55 5.50
CA LYS A 257 13.78 20.89 6.43
C LYS A 257 14.09 19.81 7.46
N TRP A 258 13.07 19.09 7.92
CA TRP A 258 13.24 17.99 8.86
C TRP A 258 14.07 16.86 8.25
N LEU A 259 13.90 16.54 6.95
CA LEU A 259 14.66 15.49 6.27
C LEU A 259 16.16 15.81 6.27
N VAL A 260 16.51 17.05 5.93
CA VAL A 260 17.90 17.53 5.89
C VAL A 260 18.60 17.37 7.24
N ARG A 261 17.89 17.72 8.33
CA ARG A 261 18.43 17.68 9.69
C ARG A 261 18.52 16.27 10.27
N ASN A 262 17.69 15.36 9.75
CA ASN A 262 17.56 13.99 10.23
C ASN A 262 18.08 12.96 9.23
N VAL A 263 18.88 13.36 8.23
CA VAL A 263 19.45 12.45 7.22
C VAL A 263 20.16 11.23 7.83
N ARG A 264 20.74 11.39 9.04
CA ARG A 264 21.45 10.32 9.78
C ARG A 264 20.55 9.25 10.39
N VAL A 265 19.23 9.44 10.45
CA VAL A 265 18.28 8.41 10.92
C VAL A 265 17.47 7.81 9.77
N MET A 266 17.67 8.29 8.54
CA MET A 266 16.89 7.85 7.38
C MET A 266 17.12 6.38 7.04
N SER A 267 18.34 5.86 7.19
CA SER A 267 18.61 4.44 6.97
C SER A 267 17.84 3.53 7.94
N GLY A 268 17.61 3.98 9.18
CA GLY A 268 16.76 3.23 10.11
C GLY A 268 15.27 3.37 9.80
N PHE A 269 14.82 4.50 9.24
CA PHE A 269 13.45 4.64 8.75
C PHE A 269 13.20 3.76 7.52
N GLN A 270 14.19 3.65 6.62
CA GLN A 270 14.21 2.67 5.53
C GLN A 270 14.13 1.25 6.05
N ALA A 271 14.97 0.89 7.02
CA ALA A 271 14.95 -0.43 7.64
C ALA A 271 13.57 -0.78 8.22
N GLY A 272 12.91 0.20 8.86
CA GLY A 272 11.53 0.03 9.34
C GLY A 272 10.56 -0.30 8.21
N SER A 273 10.67 0.37 7.06
CA SER A 273 9.80 0.12 5.90
C SER A 273 10.08 -1.23 5.22
N ARG A 274 11.31 -1.74 5.29
CA ARG A 274 11.66 -3.05 4.72
C ARG A 274 10.99 -4.21 5.45
N ILE A 275 10.72 -4.07 6.76
CA ILE A 275 10.07 -5.10 7.58
C ILE A 275 8.69 -5.52 7.02
N PRO A 276 7.69 -4.62 6.83
CA PRO A 276 6.41 -5.00 6.27
C PRO A 276 6.48 -5.52 4.82
N GLU A 277 7.45 -5.09 4.02
CA GLU A 277 7.68 -5.66 2.68
C GLU A 277 8.09 -7.12 2.78
N LEU A 278 9.11 -7.40 3.59
CA LEU A 278 9.67 -8.73 3.79
C LEU A 278 8.62 -9.69 4.36
N LEU A 279 7.82 -9.22 5.31
CA LEU A 279 6.70 -9.99 5.88
C LEU A 279 5.62 -10.26 4.83
N SER A 280 5.22 -9.27 4.03
CA SER A 280 4.24 -9.49 2.96
C SER A 280 4.76 -10.44 1.88
N LEU A 281 6.07 -10.37 1.55
CA LEU A 281 6.70 -11.25 0.58
C LEU A 281 6.80 -12.70 1.10
N TYR A 282 7.29 -12.90 2.33
CA TYR A 282 7.48 -14.22 2.92
C TYR A 282 6.17 -14.92 3.25
N PHE A 283 5.18 -14.19 3.77
CA PHE A 283 3.87 -14.79 4.05
C PHE A 283 3.00 -14.87 2.79
N GLY A 284 3.33 -14.16 1.70
CA GLY A 284 2.70 -14.35 0.39
C GLY A 284 1.19 -14.07 0.34
N GLY A 285 0.69 -13.20 1.22
CA GLY A 285 -0.75 -12.96 1.31
C GLY A 285 -1.26 -12.12 0.15
N ASP A 286 -2.40 -12.53 -0.44
CA ASP A 286 -3.25 -11.60 -1.18
C ASP A 286 -3.66 -10.43 -0.26
N GLY A 287 -4.23 -9.34 -0.79
CA GLY A 287 -4.51 -8.10 -0.04
C GLY A 287 -5.34 -8.22 1.24
N THR A 288 -5.74 -9.44 1.63
CA THR A 288 -6.36 -9.78 2.91
C THR A 288 -5.36 -9.88 4.08
N TRP A 289 -4.08 -10.15 3.82
CA TRP A 289 -3.05 -10.22 4.87
C TRP A 289 -2.65 -8.82 5.34
N ARG A 290 -2.64 -8.60 6.66
CA ARG A 290 -2.23 -7.34 7.28
C ARG A 290 -1.04 -7.59 8.22
N PRO A 291 0.22 -7.36 7.78
CA PRO A 291 1.41 -7.63 8.59
C PRO A 291 1.37 -6.96 9.97
N GLN A 292 0.86 -5.72 10.05
CA GLN A 292 0.75 -4.96 11.28
C GLN A 292 -0.13 -5.65 12.32
N LEU A 293 -1.17 -6.33 11.86
CA LEU A 293 -2.15 -6.97 12.72
C LEU A 293 -1.83 -8.45 12.95
N CYS A 294 -0.79 -8.98 12.31
CA CYS A 294 -0.52 -10.42 12.26
C CYS A 294 -1.78 -11.23 11.91
N SER A 295 -2.61 -10.69 11.02
CA SER A 295 -3.96 -11.22 10.78
C SER A 295 -4.33 -11.22 9.31
N VAL A 296 -5.15 -12.21 8.93
CA VAL A 296 -5.74 -12.37 7.60
C VAL A 296 -7.22 -12.00 7.68
N LEU A 297 -7.73 -11.25 6.69
CA LEU A 297 -9.15 -10.99 6.54
C LEU A 297 -9.82 -12.17 5.80
N GLY A 298 -10.53 -13.03 6.54
CA GLY A 298 -11.27 -14.17 5.99
C GLY A 298 -12.76 -14.06 6.28
N ASP A 299 -13.62 -14.28 5.29
CA ASP A 299 -15.10 -14.20 5.43
C ASP A 299 -15.62 -12.86 6.01
N GLY A 300 -14.85 -11.78 5.86
CA GLY A 300 -15.17 -10.45 6.40
C GLY A 300 -14.74 -10.24 7.86
N GLU A 301 -14.10 -11.21 8.50
CA GLU A 301 -13.57 -11.10 9.85
C GLU A 301 -12.04 -11.16 9.87
N LEU A 302 -11.44 -10.32 10.71
CA LEU A 302 -10.00 -10.31 10.93
C LEU A 302 -9.62 -11.49 11.83
N ARG A 303 -8.77 -12.39 11.33
CA ARG A 303 -8.31 -13.59 12.04
C ARG A 303 -6.81 -13.54 12.30
N LEU A 304 -6.42 -13.67 13.56
CA LEU A 304 -5.01 -13.78 13.96
C LEU A 304 -4.35 -15.02 13.31
N LEU A 305 -3.14 -14.83 12.80
CA LEU A 305 -2.25 -15.89 12.34
C LEU A 305 -1.48 -16.47 13.53
N THR A 306 -1.94 -17.61 14.07
CA THR A 306 -1.30 -18.25 15.23
C THR A 306 0.08 -18.83 14.89
N ILE A 307 0.88 -19.20 15.89
CA ILE A 307 2.17 -19.86 15.61
C ILE A 307 2.00 -21.22 14.92
N GLU A 308 0.90 -21.94 15.20
CA GLU A 308 0.53 -23.17 14.50
C GLU A 308 0.16 -22.88 13.03
N ASP A 309 -0.57 -21.79 12.78
CA ASP A 309 -0.86 -21.34 11.42
C ASP A 309 0.44 -21.00 10.66
N MET A 310 1.44 -20.40 11.33
CA MET A 310 2.76 -20.12 10.74
C MET A 310 3.54 -21.40 10.39
N LEU A 311 3.36 -22.49 11.15
CA LEU A 311 3.95 -23.79 10.82
C LEU A 311 3.27 -24.47 9.63
N HIS A 312 2.06 -24.06 9.28
CA HIS A 312 1.19 -24.74 8.32
C HIS A 312 0.58 -23.76 7.30
N LEU A 313 1.35 -22.76 6.87
CA LEU A 313 0.89 -21.72 5.94
C LEU A 313 0.32 -22.31 4.65
N GLU A 314 0.91 -23.39 4.15
CA GLU A 314 0.46 -24.11 2.95
C GLU A 314 -0.94 -24.71 3.07
N ASN A 315 -1.44 -24.84 4.31
CA ASN A 315 -2.78 -25.35 4.61
C ASN A 315 -3.84 -24.25 4.67
N ILE A 316 -3.43 -22.99 4.65
CA ILE A 316 -4.32 -21.83 4.73
C ILE A 316 -4.65 -21.36 3.30
N PRO A 317 -5.92 -21.39 2.86
CA PRO A 317 -6.32 -21.06 1.49
C PRO A 317 -5.81 -19.71 0.96
N GLU A 318 -5.74 -18.72 1.84
CA GLU A 318 -5.29 -17.35 1.55
C GLU A 318 -3.80 -17.27 1.20
N PHE A 319 -2.98 -18.20 1.72
CA PHE A 319 -1.53 -18.27 1.45
C PHE A 319 -1.17 -19.35 0.43
N ARG A 320 -1.99 -20.39 0.28
CA ARG A 320 -1.73 -21.53 -0.63
C ARG A 320 -1.56 -21.12 -2.11
N LYS A 321 -2.11 -19.99 -2.52
CA LYS A 321 -2.22 -19.62 -3.94
C LYS A 321 -0.99 -18.90 -4.50
N LEU A 322 -0.09 -18.40 -3.65
CA LEU A 322 0.90 -17.41 -4.06
C LEU A 322 2.28 -17.74 -3.47
N ASP A 323 3.16 -18.33 -4.28
CA ASP A 323 4.60 -18.36 -4.02
C ASP A 323 5.23 -17.04 -4.51
N TRP A 324 4.83 -15.94 -3.87
CA TRP A 324 5.25 -14.60 -4.27
C TRP A 324 6.75 -14.41 -4.21
N TRP A 325 7.41 -14.99 -3.20
CA TRP A 325 8.85 -14.93 -3.09
C TRP A 325 9.52 -15.45 -4.37
N THR A 326 9.30 -16.72 -4.71
CA THR A 326 9.91 -17.31 -5.92
C THR A 326 9.47 -16.62 -7.19
N GLN A 327 8.23 -16.14 -7.24
CA GLN A 327 7.70 -15.46 -8.42
C GLN A 327 8.29 -14.07 -8.67
N ILE A 328 8.62 -13.33 -7.61
CA ILE A 328 9.05 -11.92 -7.68
C ILE A 328 10.57 -11.80 -7.58
N THR A 329 11.21 -12.55 -6.68
CA THR A 329 12.67 -12.51 -6.51
C THR A 329 13.39 -13.49 -7.43
N GLY A 330 12.71 -14.57 -7.83
CA GLY A 330 13.31 -15.69 -8.57
C GLY A 330 14.02 -16.72 -7.68
N ASP A 331 14.18 -16.43 -6.39
CA ASP A 331 14.83 -17.30 -5.42
C ASP A 331 13.83 -18.26 -4.79
N ARG A 332 14.25 -19.47 -4.44
CA ARG A 332 13.36 -20.39 -3.71
C ARG A 332 13.18 -19.90 -2.28
N VAL A 333 11.94 -19.87 -1.79
CA VAL A 333 11.64 -19.72 -0.37
C VAL A 333 11.43 -21.06 0.32
N VAL A 334 11.89 -21.17 1.56
CA VAL A 334 11.59 -22.31 2.45
C VAL A 334 10.77 -21.80 3.63
N HIS A 335 9.54 -22.30 3.74
CA HIS A 335 8.69 -21.99 4.89
C HIS A 335 9.01 -22.88 6.10
N LEU A 336 8.49 -22.50 7.28
CA LEU A 336 8.80 -23.17 8.55
C LEU A 336 8.56 -24.69 8.50
N ALA A 337 7.43 -25.15 7.97
CA ALA A 337 7.09 -26.58 7.89
C ALA A 337 8.17 -27.38 7.16
N GLU A 338 8.61 -26.87 6.01
CA GLU A 338 9.63 -27.50 5.16
C GLU A 338 11.01 -27.43 5.82
N TYR A 339 11.33 -26.30 6.43
CA TYR A 339 12.57 -26.10 7.17
C TYR A 339 12.71 -27.11 8.33
N ILE A 340 11.64 -27.36 9.09
CA ILE A 340 11.65 -28.35 10.16
C ILE A 340 11.87 -29.76 9.62
N ALA A 341 11.29 -30.07 8.46
CA ALA A 341 11.40 -31.40 7.86
C ALA A 341 12.76 -31.67 7.23
N SER A 342 13.40 -30.64 6.64
CA SER A 342 14.53 -30.84 5.73
C SER A 342 15.66 -29.81 5.81
N GLY A 343 15.53 -28.77 6.65
CA GLY A 343 16.43 -27.63 6.69
C GLY A 343 16.28 -26.71 5.47
N SER A 344 17.14 -25.68 5.39
CA SER A 344 17.22 -24.80 4.22
C SER A 344 18.32 -25.28 3.26
N PRO A 345 18.03 -25.46 1.96
CA PRO A 345 19.05 -25.58 0.92
C PRO A 345 19.99 -24.36 0.89
N GLU A 346 21.21 -24.54 0.38
CA GLU A 346 22.24 -23.48 0.31
C GLU A 346 21.86 -22.30 -0.61
N ASP A 347 20.95 -22.53 -1.55
CA ASP A 347 20.47 -21.57 -2.56
C ASP A 347 19.03 -21.09 -2.32
N ALA A 348 18.50 -21.29 -1.11
CA ALA A 348 17.12 -20.93 -0.79
C ALA A 348 17.06 -19.98 0.40
N TYR A 349 16.16 -19.00 0.30
CA TYR A 349 15.86 -18.08 1.37
C TYR A 349 15.01 -18.78 2.44
N GLY A 350 15.57 -18.93 3.64
CA GLY A 350 15.00 -19.74 4.70
C GLY A 350 14.61 -18.96 5.97
N PRO A 351 14.01 -19.64 6.96
CA PRO A 351 13.65 -19.02 8.22
C PRO A 351 14.85 -18.45 9.00
N GLU A 352 16.04 -19.04 8.85
CA GLU A 352 17.27 -18.53 9.50
C GLU A 352 17.65 -17.15 8.96
N GLU A 353 17.68 -16.99 7.64
CA GLU A 353 17.97 -15.72 6.96
C GLU A 353 16.90 -14.67 7.27
N LEU A 354 15.62 -15.06 7.24
CA LEU A 354 14.51 -14.20 7.64
C LEU A 354 14.65 -13.69 9.07
N LEU A 355 15.01 -14.56 10.01
CA LEU A 355 15.21 -14.19 11.41
C LEU A 355 16.38 -13.23 11.59
N GLU A 356 17.49 -13.46 10.86
CA GLU A 356 18.66 -12.59 10.88
C GLU A 356 18.32 -11.20 10.31
N GLU A 357 17.74 -11.16 9.10
CA GLU A 357 17.38 -9.91 8.44
C GLU A 357 16.37 -9.10 9.26
N LEU A 358 15.30 -9.73 9.75
CA LEU A 358 14.32 -9.05 10.61
C LEU A 358 14.97 -8.51 11.89
N THR A 359 15.88 -9.27 12.52
CA THR A 359 16.57 -8.82 13.74
C THR A 359 17.41 -7.56 13.46
N ASP A 360 18.18 -7.57 12.37
CA ASP A 360 19.04 -6.45 12.00
C ASP A 360 18.23 -5.21 11.57
N LEU A 361 17.20 -5.39 10.76
CA LEU A 361 16.30 -4.31 10.35
C LEU A 361 15.58 -3.70 11.56
N SER A 362 15.07 -4.55 12.46
CA SER A 362 14.42 -4.12 13.69
C SER A 362 15.35 -3.30 14.58
N GLY A 363 16.58 -3.75 14.81
CA GLY A 363 17.56 -3.02 15.60
C GLY A 363 17.84 -1.63 15.04
N GLN A 364 17.97 -1.52 13.72
CA GLN A 364 18.17 -0.24 13.04
C GLN A 364 16.95 0.69 13.15
N ALA A 365 15.74 0.16 12.93
CA ALA A 365 14.49 0.90 12.99
C ALA A 365 14.20 1.42 14.40
N VAL A 366 14.34 0.57 15.43
CA VAL A 366 14.16 0.96 16.85
C VAL A 366 15.19 2.02 17.23
N ALA A 367 16.47 1.84 16.90
CA ALA A 367 17.51 2.82 17.22
C ALA A 367 17.24 4.18 16.57
N ALA A 368 16.76 4.20 15.33
CA ALA A 368 16.39 5.43 14.62
C ALA A 368 15.13 6.07 15.20
N GLY A 369 14.09 5.29 15.50
CA GLY A 369 12.85 5.77 16.13
C GLY A 369 13.13 6.39 17.49
N GLU A 370 13.85 5.70 18.37
CA GLU A 370 14.24 6.25 19.67
C GLU A 370 15.06 7.54 19.56
N LYS A 371 16.05 7.56 18.65
CA LYS A 371 16.88 8.74 18.43
C LYS A 371 16.06 9.91 17.88
N GLY A 372 15.14 9.65 16.96
CA GLY A 372 14.22 10.63 16.40
C GLY A 372 13.31 11.24 17.48
N MET A 373 12.71 10.40 18.33
CA MET A 373 11.89 10.84 19.45
C MET A 373 12.68 11.73 20.43
N ARG A 374 13.95 11.38 20.74
CA ARG A 374 14.82 12.19 21.62
C ARG A 374 15.29 13.50 20.97
N SER A 375 15.44 13.53 19.65
CA SER A 375 16.03 14.66 18.91
C SER A 375 14.99 15.69 18.46
N ALA A 376 13.71 15.48 18.75
CA ALA A 376 12.60 16.28 18.25
C ALA A 376 12.50 17.72 18.81
N SER A 377 13.52 18.24 19.50
CA SER A 377 13.47 19.60 20.04
C SER A 377 13.35 20.62 18.91
N GLY A 378 12.15 21.18 18.73
CA GLY A 378 11.85 22.21 17.73
C GLY A 378 11.35 21.69 16.37
N GLU A 379 11.12 20.39 16.20
CA GLU A 379 10.57 19.80 14.98
C GLU A 379 9.25 19.10 15.29
N LYS A 380 8.16 19.60 14.69
CA LYS A 380 6.83 19.06 15.00
C LYS A 380 6.58 17.74 14.30
N GLU A 381 7.25 17.51 13.18
CA GLU A 381 7.03 16.40 12.25
C GLU A 381 7.81 15.13 12.63
N LEU A 382 9.01 15.29 13.19
CA LEU A 382 9.92 14.18 13.50
C LEU A 382 9.35 13.16 14.50
N PRO A 383 8.62 13.55 15.56
CA PRO A 383 8.03 12.59 16.49
C PRO A 383 7.11 11.55 15.82
N GLY A 384 6.26 11.95 14.88
CA GLY A 384 5.35 11.03 14.19
C GLY A 384 6.12 10.01 13.35
N LEU A 385 7.11 10.45 12.58
CA LEU A 385 7.94 9.56 11.76
C LEU A 385 8.81 8.63 12.60
N ALA A 386 9.32 9.13 13.72
CA ALA A 386 10.13 8.37 14.66
C ALA A 386 9.30 7.32 15.41
N ARG A 387 8.04 7.66 15.75
CA ARG A 387 7.06 6.72 16.29
C ARG A 387 6.82 5.57 15.30
N ASP A 388 6.58 5.90 14.03
CA ASP A 388 6.28 4.92 13.00
C ASP A 388 7.44 3.94 12.78
N ALA A 389 8.66 4.46 12.70
CA ALA A 389 9.86 3.62 12.59
C ALA A 389 10.05 2.73 13.84
N LEU A 390 9.75 3.24 15.04
CA LEU A 390 9.79 2.44 16.26
C LEU A 390 8.76 1.31 16.20
N CYS A 391 7.51 1.60 15.81
CA CYS A 391 6.44 0.61 15.70
C CYS A 391 6.78 -0.47 14.68
N MET A 392 7.30 -0.10 13.51
CA MET A 392 7.79 -1.06 12.51
C MET A 392 8.95 -1.91 13.04
N GLY A 393 9.91 -1.30 13.75
CA GLY A 393 11.02 -2.03 14.36
C GLY A 393 10.55 -3.04 15.41
N ARG A 394 9.63 -2.64 16.29
CA ARG A 394 8.98 -3.54 17.26
C ARG A 394 8.15 -4.62 16.60
N LEU A 395 7.53 -4.33 15.44
CA LEU A 395 6.82 -5.33 14.66
C LEU A 395 7.78 -6.43 14.18
N GLY A 396 8.96 -6.08 13.66
CA GLY A 396 9.95 -7.07 13.26
C GLY A 396 10.43 -7.94 14.43
N GLU A 397 10.70 -7.35 15.60
CA GLU A 397 11.06 -8.11 16.81
C GLU A 397 9.92 -9.05 17.25
N PHE A 398 8.67 -8.58 17.15
CA PHE A 398 7.49 -9.38 17.44
C PHE A 398 7.42 -10.62 16.52
N TYR A 399 7.64 -10.45 15.22
CA TYR A 399 7.66 -11.58 14.28
C TYR A 399 8.84 -12.52 14.53
N VAL A 400 10.03 -12.00 14.84
CA VAL A 400 11.19 -12.81 15.23
C VAL A 400 10.85 -13.72 16.42
N GLU A 401 10.21 -13.17 17.45
CA GLU A 401 9.80 -13.95 18.62
C GLU A 401 8.70 -14.97 18.27
N ARG A 402 7.74 -14.64 17.42
CA ARG A 402 6.71 -15.60 16.97
C ARG A 402 7.28 -16.74 16.13
N LEU A 403 8.19 -16.45 15.20
CA LEU A 403 8.87 -17.46 14.38
C LEU A 403 9.72 -18.39 15.26
N ARG A 404 10.43 -17.84 16.26
CA ARG A 404 11.15 -18.65 17.26
C ARG A 404 10.20 -19.50 18.10
N ALA A 405 9.05 -18.98 18.50
CA ALA A 405 8.03 -19.75 19.21
C ALA A 405 7.52 -20.93 18.37
N ALA A 406 7.21 -20.69 17.10
CA ALA A 406 6.78 -21.74 16.17
C ALA A 406 7.85 -22.83 16.01
N LEU A 407 9.11 -22.45 15.82
CA LEU A 407 10.23 -23.39 15.71
C LEU A 407 10.47 -24.18 17.01
N ALA A 408 10.33 -23.55 18.18
CA ALA A 408 10.45 -24.23 19.48
C ALA A 408 9.32 -25.25 19.67
N HIS A 409 8.08 -24.85 19.38
CA HIS A 409 6.92 -25.73 19.44
C HIS A 409 7.08 -26.94 18.52
N ALA A 410 7.53 -26.74 17.28
CA ALA A 410 7.76 -27.82 16.34
C ALA A 410 8.84 -28.82 16.78
N ARG A 411 9.79 -28.40 17.63
CA ARG A 411 10.79 -29.28 18.25
C ARG A 411 10.27 -30.02 19.49
N GLY A 412 9.04 -29.72 19.92
CA GLY A 412 8.45 -30.24 21.16
C GLY A 412 8.91 -29.52 22.42
N ASP A 413 9.47 -28.31 22.30
CA ASP A 413 9.84 -27.47 23.45
C ASP A 413 8.79 -26.37 23.68
N ASP A 414 7.64 -26.80 24.20
CA ASP A 414 6.51 -25.91 24.48
C ASP A 414 6.84 -24.86 25.55
N SER A 415 7.80 -25.14 26.44
CA SER A 415 8.25 -24.18 27.46
C SER A 415 8.98 -23.02 26.79
N GLU A 416 9.93 -23.30 25.90
CA GLU A 416 10.64 -22.29 25.10
C GLU A 416 9.65 -21.51 24.21
N ALA A 417 8.67 -22.21 23.61
CA ALA A 417 7.64 -21.56 22.80
C ALA A 417 6.81 -20.53 23.59
N ILE A 418 6.39 -20.87 24.82
CA ILE A 418 5.63 -19.96 25.71
C ILE A 418 6.48 -18.75 26.12
N GLU A 419 7.77 -18.91 26.37
CA GLU A 419 8.66 -17.79 26.66
C GLU A 419 8.74 -16.79 25.50
N HIS A 420 8.89 -17.30 24.28
CA HIS A 420 8.88 -16.47 23.07
C HIS A 420 7.53 -15.78 22.84
N LEU A 421 6.41 -16.48 23.02
CA LEU A 421 5.06 -15.87 22.96
C LEU A 421 4.88 -14.75 23.99
N THR A 422 5.44 -14.92 25.20
CA THR A 422 5.40 -13.90 26.25
C THR A 422 6.15 -12.64 25.83
N ARG A 423 7.34 -12.79 25.22
CA ARG A 423 8.12 -11.67 24.68
C ARG A 423 7.40 -10.99 23.52
N ALA A 424 6.88 -11.76 22.57
CA ALA A 424 6.10 -11.24 21.45
C ALA A 424 4.91 -10.40 21.94
N LEU A 425 4.13 -10.91 22.90
CA LEU A 425 3.01 -10.17 23.48
C LEU A 425 3.44 -8.85 24.14
N GLY A 426 4.59 -8.84 24.83
CA GLY A 426 5.17 -7.63 25.41
C GLY A 426 5.48 -6.57 24.33
N LEU A 427 6.14 -6.98 23.24
CA LEU A 427 6.47 -6.10 22.12
C LEU A 427 5.21 -5.53 21.45
N TYR A 428 4.18 -6.35 21.25
CA TYR A 428 2.94 -5.88 20.63
C TYR A 428 2.18 -4.89 21.53
N ARG A 429 2.24 -5.06 22.86
CA ARG A 429 1.72 -4.05 23.80
C ARG A 429 2.45 -2.72 23.70
N GLU A 430 3.77 -2.73 23.47
CA GLU A 430 4.52 -1.50 23.21
C GLU A 430 4.04 -0.80 21.94
N ILE A 431 3.86 -1.55 20.83
CA ILE A 431 3.31 -1.01 19.57
C ILE A 431 1.96 -0.33 19.83
N ALA A 432 1.01 -1.05 20.44
CA ALA A 432 -0.32 -0.52 20.70
C ALA A 432 -0.32 0.70 21.63
N ALA A 433 0.59 0.74 22.62
CA ALA A 433 0.70 1.87 23.54
C ALA A 433 1.28 3.12 22.87
N VAL A 434 2.20 2.95 21.92
CA VAL A 434 2.87 4.03 21.20
C VAL A 434 2.03 4.52 20.01
N ASP A 435 1.31 3.61 19.34
CA ASP A 435 0.54 3.88 18.13
C ASP A 435 -0.95 4.22 18.39
N SER A 436 -1.29 4.65 19.60
CA SER A 436 -2.66 4.99 19.98
C SER A 436 -3.28 6.13 19.17
N SER A 437 -2.51 6.79 18.30
CA SER A 437 -2.99 7.86 17.43
C SER A 437 -3.60 7.36 16.13
N HIS A 438 -3.21 6.20 15.60
CA HIS A 438 -3.42 5.91 14.18
C HIS A 438 -4.67 5.13 13.80
N ARG A 439 -5.34 4.49 14.75
CA ARG A 439 -6.52 3.66 14.48
C ARG A 439 -7.56 3.95 15.54
N GLU A 440 -8.84 3.93 15.16
CA GLU A 440 -9.93 3.95 16.15
C GLU A 440 -9.70 2.82 17.17
N ASP A 441 -10.08 3.05 18.44
CA ASP A 441 -9.71 2.28 19.64
C ASP A 441 -9.96 0.74 19.60
N GLY A 442 -10.42 0.16 18.47
CA GLY A 442 -10.81 -1.23 18.32
C GLY A 442 -9.79 -2.20 17.72
N GLU A 443 -9.02 -1.83 16.69
CA GLU A 443 -8.24 -2.83 15.92
C GLU A 443 -7.04 -3.38 16.71
N TRP A 444 -6.19 -2.49 17.27
CA TRP A 444 -5.06 -2.90 18.11
C TRP A 444 -5.51 -3.68 19.35
N ALA A 445 -6.59 -3.24 19.98
CA ALA A 445 -7.17 -3.89 21.15
C ALA A 445 -7.73 -5.28 20.81
N SER A 446 -8.35 -5.44 19.63
CA SER A 446 -8.85 -6.73 19.15
C SER A 446 -7.71 -7.72 18.94
N VAL A 447 -6.62 -7.30 18.28
CA VAL A 447 -5.45 -8.17 18.08
C VAL A 447 -4.76 -8.50 19.40
N LEU A 448 -4.58 -7.53 20.30
CA LEU A 448 -4.03 -7.79 21.63
C LEU A 448 -4.83 -8.83 22.39
N LYS A 449 -6.16 -8.72 22.37
CA LYS A 449 -7.05 -9.71 22.99
C LYS A 449 -6.88 -11.10 22.37
N ALA A 450 -6.71 -11.18 21.05
CA ALA A 450 -6.46 -12.44 20.36
C ALA A 450 -5.10 -13.05 20.73
N LEU A 451 -4.05 -12.23 20.81
CA LEU A 451 -2.70 -12.65 21.22
C LEU A 451 -2.68 -13.11 22.70
N GLU A 452 -3.40 -12.42 23.59
CA GLU A 452 -3.56 -12.83 24.99
C GLU A 452 -4.30 -14.17 25.10
N ALA A 453 -5.31 -14.39 24.26
CA ALA A 453 -6.02 -15.67 24.20
C ALA A 453 -5.13 -16.80 23.67
N GLU A 454 -4.34 -16.56 22.61
CA GLU A 454 -3.35 -17.50 22.09
C GLU A 454 -2.33 -17.88 23.18
N HIS A 455 -1.76 -16.89 23.87
CA HIS A 455 -0.81 -17.10 24.97
C HIS A 455 -1.43 -17.94 26.11
N ALA A 456 -2.64 -17.58 26.57
CA ALA A 456 -3.33 -18.31 27.64
C ALA A 456 -3.74 -19.74 27.24
N ASN A 457 -3.88 -20.02 25.94
CA ASN A 457 -4.11 -21.35 25.41
C ASN A 457 -2.81 -22.15 25.33
N ALA A 458 -1.71 -21.51 24.89
CA ALA A 458 -0.38 -22.12 24.87
C ALA A 458 0.07 -22.55 26.28
N GLU A 459 -0.22 -21.77 27.32
CA GLU A 459 0.01 -22.15 28.73
C GLU A 459 -0.73 -23.43 29.16
N LYS A 460 -1.80 -23.80 28.43
CA LYS A 460 -2.57 -25.03 28.64
C LYS A 460 -2.18 -26.15 27.67
N GLY A 461 -1.13 -25.96 26.86
CA GLY A 461 -0.67 -26.89 25.83
C GLY A 461 -1.49 -26.85 24.53
N VAL A 462 -2.18 -25.74 24.24
CA VAL A 462 -2.98 -25.57 23.01
C VAL A 462 -2.39 -24.43 22.18
N PHE A 463 -1.65 -24.77 21.12
CA PHE A 463 -1.00 -23.79 20.21
C PHE A 463 -1.76 -23.55 18.91
N GLY A 464 -2.68 -24.47 18.56
CA GLY A 464 -3.58 -24.35 17.43
C GLY A 464 -4.83 -23.51 17.71
N ARG A 465 -5.68 -23.39 16.70
CA ARG A 465 -6.96 -22.70 16.82
C ARG A 465 -7.84 -23.39 17.88
N SER A 466 -8.42 -22.60 18.79
CA SER A 466 -9.52 -23.10 19.61
C SER A 466 -10.74 -23.24 18.70
N THR A 467 -11.20 -24.48 18.48
CA THR A 467 -12.45 -24.79 17.76
C THR A 467 -13.68 -24.34 18.53
#